data_AF-Q8U2F2-F1
#
_entry.id   AF-Q8U2F2-F1
#
_cell.length_a   1.000
_cell.length_b   1.000
_cell.length_c   1.000
_cell.angle_alpha   90.00
_cell.angle_beta   90.00
_cell.angle_gamma   90.00
#
_symmetry.space_group_name_H-M   'P 1'
#
loop_
_entity.id
_entity.type
_entity.pdbx_description
1 polymer ?
#
loop_
_entity_poly.entity_id
_entity_poly.type
_entity_poly.pdbx_seq_one_letter_code
_entity_poly.pdbx_strand_id
1 'polypeptide(L)'
;MKKYLVLFTFFLLFFSEPLTAIPYWIKEGVYITYVSRPLEPPDPEDILNKHGYGTMTIVYNRSGQLFLITTYGNGQVNFTISSISSNLTKVKIKISGEYVVVRYYYPSNSTPNFTPFWNEDDVIAMESGPLMFSKGYSVMKVALWNLTLWGEYYIDTNTGDVYDLSGKYYGKTILWNDPNNPMKINETICFDFEGKPLKVANVTISNLSVLTYYRVFKPPAIMIKTTSGIEKVPPDLKTVGRNMMTYDGSSGILLSMLGFHVPDAKAAGFPVLYGFDEKMYELSKRSKDDKLMIAGGLVLYDTNANFLQLKRIPYSPPTTPLAYLYIISGLFVIIFILIKLAREGRS
;
A
#
# COMPACT_ATOMS: atom_id res chain seq x y z
N MET A 1 -47.18 13.98 -9.58
CA MET A 1 -45.82 14.53 -9.80
C MET A 1 -44.77 13.99 -8.83
N LYS A 2 -44.89 14.17 -7.49
CA LYS A 2 -43.86 13.72 -6.53
C LYS A 2 -43.53 12.20 -6.57
N LYS A 3 -44.51 11.31 -6.72
CA LYS A 3 -44.29 9.85 -6.78
C LYS A 3 -43.45 9.39 -7.99
N TYR A 4 -43.58 10.06 -9.13
CA TYR A 4 -42.86 9.71 -10.36
C TYR A 4 -41.42 10.26 -10.37
N LEU A 5 -41.19 11.40 -9.71
CA LEU A 5 -39.85 11.94 -9.52
C LEU A 5 -38.99 11.01 -8.64
N VAL A 6 -39.57 10.46 -7.57
CA VAL A 6 -38.89 9.51 -6.68
C VAL A 6 -38.54 8.21 -7.43
N LEU A 7 -39.46 7.69 -8.25
CA LEU A 7 -39.22 6.50 -9.06
C LEU A 7 -38.10 6.72 -10.09
N PHE A 8 -38.06 7.90 -10.70
CA PHE A 8 -37.04 8.31 -11.67
C PHE A 8 -35.65 8.46 -11.04
N THR A 9 -35.56 9.04 -9.83
CA THR A 9 -34.31 9.13 -9.07
C THR A 9 -33.81 7.75 -8.62
N PHE A 10 -34.71 6.86 -8.18
CA PHE A 10 -34.36 5.46 -7.88
C PHE A 10 -33.84 4.73 -9.12
N PHE A 11 -34.46 4.94 -10.28
CA PHE A 11 -34.04 4.33 -11.53
C PHE A 11 -32.64 4.79 -11.96
N LEU A 12 -32.29 6.07 -11.79
CA LEU A 12 -30.94 6.59 -12.09
C LEU A 12 -29.84 6.00 -11.19
N LEU A 13 -30.17 5.68 -9.93
CA LEU A 13 -29.23 5.02 -8.99
C LEU A 13 -28.96 3.55 -9.34
N PHE A 14 -29.84 2.89 -10.09
CA PHE A 14 -29.63 1.50 -10.55
C PHE A 14 -28.67 1.40 -11.75
N PHE A 15 -28.36 2.51 -12.43
CA PHE A 15 -27.49 2.53 -13.63
C PHE A 15 -26.14 3.24 -13.41
N SER A 16 -25.79 3.63 -12.18
CA SER A 16 -24.41 4.01 -11.90
C SER A 16 -23.55 2.75 -11.91
N GLU A 17 -22.66 2.61 -12.90
CA GLU A 17 -21.64 1.58 -12.86
C GLU A 17 -20.88 1.68 -11.52
N PRO A 18 -20.61 0.54 -10.84
CA PRO A 18 -19.76 0.58 -9.66
C PRO A 18 -18.39 1.13 -10.07
N LEU A 19 -18.02 2.29 -9.53
CA LEU A 19 -16.64 2.76 -9.63
C LEU A 19 -15.75 1.73 -8.92
N THR A 20 -14.87 1.07 -9.68
CA THR A 20 -13.87 0.17 -9.13
C THR A 20 -12.79 1.00 -8.43
N ALA A 21 -12.48 0.69 -7.17
CA ALA A 21 -11.37 1.34 -6.45
C ALA A 21 -9.97 0.98 -7.00
N ILE A 22 -9.88 0.03 -7.94
CA ILE A 22 -8.62 -0.33 -8.58
C ILE A 22 -8.23 0.71 -9.65
N PRO A 23 -6.99 1.25 -9.62
CA PRO A 23 -6.52 2.17 -10.64
C PRO A 23 -6.46 1.53 -12.02
N TYR A 24 -6.66 2.34 -13.07
CA TYR A 24 -6.66 1.87 -14.46
C TYR A 24 -5.34 1.20 -14.90
N TRP A 25 -4.24 1.49 -14.22
CA TRP A 25 -2.92 0.95 -14.50
C TRP A 25 -2.66 -0.40 -13.82
N ILE A 26 -3.54 -0.86 -12.92
CA ILE A 26 -3.43 -2.20 -12.33
C ILE A 26 -3.91 -3.25 -13.32
N LYS A 27 -3.03 -4.20 -13.63
CA LYS A 27 -3.28 -5.36 -14.49
C LYS A 27 -2.43 -6.53 -14.01
N GLU A 28 -2.79 -7.74 -14.42
CA GLU A 28 -1.93 -8.90 -14.22
C GLU A 28 -0.52 -8.65 -14.77
N GLY A 29 0.50 -9.03 -14.00
CA GLY A 29 1.91 -8.80 -14.34
C GLY A 29 2.43 -7.40 -14.00
N VAL A 30 1.59 -6.47 -13.54
CA VAL A 30 2.06 -5.17 -13.05
C VAL A 30 2.83 -5.38 -11.75
N TYR A 31 3.99 -4.73 -11.62
CA TYR A 31 4.77 -4.73 -10.40
C TYR A 31 5.12 -3.32 -9.94
N ILE A 32 5.35 -3.18 -8.64
CA ILE A 32 5.80 -1.95 -7.99
C ILE A 32 6.91 -2.30 -7.02
N THR A 33 8.08 -1.70 -7.21
CA THR A 33 9.27 -1.96 -6.40
C THR A 33 9.62 -0.72 -5.60
N TYR A 34 9.77 -0.90 -4.28
CA TYR A 34 10.29 0.11 -3.36
C TYR A 34 11.64 -0.32 -2.81
N VAL A 35 12.50 0.64 -2.49
CA VAL A 35 13.83 0.38 -1.93
C VAL A 35 14.12 1.25 -0.72
N SER A 36 15.03 0.78 0.13
CA SER A 36 15.77 1.59 1.08
C SER A 36 17.26 1.30 0.95
N ARG A 37 18.07 2.35 0.90
CA ARG A 37 19.52 2.24 0.68
C ARG A 37 20.29 2.88 1.83
N PRO A 38 21.38 2.25 2.29
CA PRO A 38 22.24 2.83 3.31
C PRO A 38 23.10 3.93 2.68
N LEU A 39 23.57 4.88 3.47
CA LEU A 39 24.49 5.91 3.00
C LEU A 39 25.82 5.29 2.57
N GLU A 40 26.32 4.38 3.41
CA GLU A 40 27.58 3.67 3.23
C GLU A 40 27.35 2.15 3.36
N PRO A 41 28.08 1.32 2.60
CA PRO A 41 27.95 -0.13 2.73
C PRO A 41 28.31 -0.58 4.16
N PRO A 42 27.59 -1.56 4.73
CA PRO A 42 27.93 -2.09 6.04
C PRO A 42 29.23 -2.90 5.99
N ASP A 43 29.97 -2.88 7.10
CA ASP A 43 31.09 -3.81 7.32
C ASP A 43 30.53 -5.21 7.66
N PRO A 44 30.85 -6.25 6.87
CA PRO A 44 30.40 -7.61 7.16
C PRO A 44 30.92 -8.14 8.50
N GLU A 45 32.11 -7.75 8.94
CA GLU A 45 32.73 -8.28 10.17
C GLU A 45 32.06 -7.74 11.45
N ASP A 46 31.51 -6.52 11.39
CA ASP A 46 30.87 -5.86 12.52
C ASP A 46 29.33 -6.05 12.56
N ILE A 47 28.75 -6.77 11.61
CA ILE A 47 27.29 -6.75 11.39
C ILE A 47 26.45 -7.23 12.58
N LEU A 48 26.94 -8.20 13.36
CA LEU A 48 26.24 -8.70 14.55
C LEU A 48 26.32 -7.72 15.73
N ASN A 49 27.38 -6.93 15.78
CA ASN A 49 27.65 -5.91 16.80
C ASN A 49 27.09 -4.54 16.39
N LYS A 50 26.73 -4.35 15.12
CA LYS A 50 26.22 -3.09 14.59
C LYS A 50 24.97 -2.64 15.36
N HIS A 51 25.17 -1.60 16.15
CA HIS A 51 24.13 -0.90 16.90
C HIS A 51 23.57 0.24 16.05
N GLY A 52 22.25 0.35 15.95
CA GLY A 52 21.57 1.37 15.16
C GLY A 52 20.35 0.85 14.43
N TYR A 53 19.64 1.75 13.76
CA TYR A 53 18.51 1.41 12.90
C TYR A 53 19.07 0.93 11.55
N GLY A 54 18.69 -0.28 11.12
CA GLY A 54 18.94 -0.71 9.74
C GLY A 54 18.08 0.06 8.74
N THR A 55 18.41 -0.05 7.46
CA THR A 55 17.66 0.57 6.35
C THR A 55 16.26 -0.02 6.19
N MET A 56 16.02 -1.23 6.68
CA MET A 56 14.71 -1.87 6.70
C MET A 56 14.56 -2.78 7.92
N THR A 57 13.40 -2.74 8.56
CA THR A 57 13.03 -3.64 9.65
C THR A 57 11.74 -4.34 9.33
N ILE A 58 11.76 -5.66 9.53
CA ILE A 58 10.65 -6.56 9.23
C ILE A 58 10.39 -7.39 10.48
N VAL A 59 9.13 -7.54 10.86
CA VAL A 59 8.71 -8.68 11.69
C VAL A 59 8.09 -9.70 10.73
N TYR A 60 8.67 -10.89 10.67
CA TYR A 60 8.20 -11.98 9.82
C TYR A 60 7.51 -13.03 10.68
N ASN A 61 6.25 -13.36 10.36
CA ASN A 61 5.49 -14.42 11.00
C ASN A 61 5.55 -15.68 10.14
N ARG A 62 6.36 -16.65 10.56
CA ARG A 62 6.44 -17.96 9.92
C ARG A 62 5.75 -18.98 10.81
N SER A 63 4.56 -19.43 10.41
CA SER A 63 3.80 -20.47 11.12
C SER A 63 3.57 -20.16 12.61
N GLY A 64 3.32 -18.90 12.95
CA GLY A 64 3.10 -18.42 14.33
C GLY A 64 4.37 -18.00 15.06
N GLN A 65 5.56 -18.26 14.49
CA GLN A 65 6.83 -17.83 15.05
C GLN A 65 7.24 -16.48 14.48
N LEU A 66 7.60 -15.55 15.36
CA LEU A 66 7.99 -14.20 14.98
C LEU A 66 9.51 -14.04 14.93
N PHE A 67 10.00 -13.55 13.81
CA PHE A 67 11.41 -13.23 13.59
C PHE A 67 11.54 -11.72 13.41
N LEU A 68 12.46 -11.10 14.14
CA LEU A 68 12.82 -9.70 13.91
C LEU A 68 14.00 -9.66 12.95
N ILE A 69 13.82 -9.04 11.79
CA ILE A 69 14.78 -9.02 10.71
C ILE A 69 15.17 -7.57 10.44
N THR A 70 16.46 -7.29 10.47
CA THR A 70 17.02 -5.97 10.19
C THR A 70 17.94 -6.06 9.00
N THR A 71 17.69 -5.24 7.98
CA THR A 71 18.57 -5.08 6.81
C THR A 71 19.49 -3.89 7.04
N TYR A 72 20.79 -4.06 6.85
CA TYR A 72 21.78 -2.99 6.94
C TYR A 72 22.31 -2.56 5.56
N GLY A 73 22.17 -3.42 4.54
CA GLY A 73 22.47 -3.12 3.15
C GLY A 73 21.28 -2.56 2.39
N ASN A 74 21.22 -2.81 1.08
CA ASN A 74 20.06 -2.44 0.27
C ASN A 74 18.85 -3.32 0.63
N GLY A 75 17.74 -2.67 0.95
CA GLY A 75 16.43 -3.29 1.13
C GLY A 75 15.55 -3.07 -0.09
N GLN A 76 14.75 -4.07 -0.45
CA GLN A 76 13.79 -4.01 -1.55
C GLN A 76 12.48 -4.70 -1.17
N VAL A 77 11.36 -4.06 -1.52
CA VAL A 77 10.00 -4.61 -1.40
C VAL A 77 9.34 -4.52 -2.76
N ASN A 78 9.03 -5.66 -3.37
CA ASN A 78 8.34 -5.75 -4.64
C ASN A 78 6.94 -6.31 -4.43
N PHE A 79 5.94 -5.61 -4.95
CA PHE A 79 4.56 -6.06 -5.06
C PHE A 79 4.28 -6.39 -6.51
N THR A 80 3.81 -7.59 -6.81
CA THR A 80 3.45 -8.03 -8.16
C THR A 80 2.00 -8.50 -8.18
N ILE A 81 1.21 -7.92 -9.08
CA ILE A 81 -0.16 -8.35 -9.36
C ILE A 81 -0.11 -9.67 -10.10
N SER A 82 -0.44 -10.76 -9.41
CA SER A 82 -0.29 -12.12 -9.93
C SER A 82 -1.51 -12.61 -10.70
N SER A 83 -2.72 -12.22 -10.29
CA SER A 83 -3.95 -12.48 -11.02
C SER A 83 -5.05 -11.50 -10.64
N ILE A 84 -6.00 -11.27 -11.54
CA ILE A 84 -7.20 -10.46 -11.30
C ILE A 84 -8.42 -11.29 -11.67
N SER A 85 -9.23 -11.61 -10.67
CA SER A 85 -10.58 -12.16 -10.85
C SER A 85 -11.62 -11.02 -10.75
N SER A 86 -12.90 -11.32 -11.00
CA SER A 86 -13.96 -10.29 -11.05
C SER A 86 -14.00 -9.37 -9.83
N ASN A 87 -13.66 -9.88 -8.63
CA ASN A 87 -13.77 -9.13 -7.38
C ASN A 87 -12.47 -9.12 -6.56
N LEU A 88 -11.51 -9.99 -6.87
CA LEU A 88 -10.29 -10.16 -6.08
C LEU A 88 -9.06 -10.07 -6.97
N THR A 89 -8.11 -9.25 -6.53
CA THR A 89 -6.78 -9.12 -7.10
C THR A 89 -5.79 -9.83 -6.18
N LYS A 90 -5.09 -10.84 -6.69
CA LYS A 90 -4.06 -11.57 -5.93
C LYS A 90 -2.71 -10.89 -6.11
N VAL A 91 -2.07 -10.55 -5.01
CA VAL A 91 -0.77 -9.86 -5.01
C VAL A 91 0.28 -10.74 -4.35
N LYS A 92 1.45 -10.83 -4.99
CA LYS A 92 2.67 -11.42 -4.43
C LYS A 92 3.54 -10.30 -3.88
N ILE A 93 4.03 -10.45 -2.66
CA ILE A 93 5.07 -9.60 -2.09
C ILE A 93 6.38 -10.38 -2.03
N LYS A 94 7.46 -9.76 -2.49
CA LYS A 94 8.83 -10.21 -2.34
C LYS A 94 9.59 -9.16 -1.55
N ILE A 95 10.15 -9.54 -0.40
CA ILE A 95 11.02 -8.66 0.39
C ILE A 95 12.42 -9.23 0.34
N SER A 96 13.40 -8.45 -0.10
CA SER A 96 14.80 -8.86 -0.12
C SER A 96 15.67 -7.83 0.56
N GLY A 97 16.74 -8.29 1.20
CA GLY A 97 17.72 -7.44 1.87
C GLY A 97 19.12 -8.01 1.73
N GLU A 98 20.09 -7.10 1.64
CA GLU A 98 21.52 -7.39 1.77
C GLU A 98 21.97 -7.11 3.20
N TYR A 99 22.95 -7.87 3.70
CA TYR A 99 23.54 -7.70 5.03
C TYR A 99 22.44 -7.69 6.10
N VAL A 100 21.82 -8.84 6.28
CA VAL A 100 20.61 -9.01 7.07
C VAL A 100 20.94 -9.71 8.38
N VAL A 101 20.39 -9.21 9.49
CA VAL A 101 20.42 -9.90 10.79
C VAL A 101 19.03 -10.40 11.12
N VAL A 102 18.88 -11.72 11.14
CA VAL A 102 17.68 -12.41 11.63
C VAL A 102 17.81 -12.64 13.13
N ARG A 103 16.84 -12.21 13.91
CA ARG A 103 16.78 -12.41 15.36
C ARG A 103 15.56 -13.26 15.72
N TYR A 104 15.82 -14.38 16.36
CA TYR A 104 14.80 -15.25 16.93
C TYR A 104 14.92 -15.25 18.45
N TYR A 105 13.82 -14.97 19.13
CA TYR A 105 13.77 -14.93 20.58
C TYR A 105 13.06 -16.16 21.11
N TYR A 106 13.62 -16.78 22.14
CA TYR A 106 13.11 -18.02 22.71
C TYR A 106 13.32 -18.02 24.24
N PRO A 107 12.50 -18.75 25.01
CA PRO A 107 12.69 -18.89 26.46
C PRO A 107 14.11 -19.34 26.81
N SER A 108 14.74 -18.76 27.84
CA SER A 108 16.12 -19.10 28.21
C SER A 108 16.31 -20.55 28.69
N ASN A 109 15.23 -21.25 29.02
CA ASN A 109 15.22 -22.67 29.40
C ASN A 109 14.93 -23.61 28.22
N SER A 110 14.86 -23.09 26.99
CA SER A 110 14.66 -23.88 25.78
C SER A 110 15.77 -23.64 24.76
N THR A 111 15.76 -24.44 23.70
CA THR A 111 16.61 -24.26 22.53
C THR A 111 15.79 -23.67 21.37
N PRO A 112 16.44 -22.95 20.43
CA PRO A 112 15.75 -22.49 19.23
C PRO A 112 15.12 -23.67 18.49
N ASN A 113 13.81 -23.63 18.24
CA ASN A 113 13.11 -24.69 17.52
C ASN A 113 12.36 -24.11 16.32
N PHE A 114 13.06 -24.03 15.20
CA PHE A 114 12.49 -23.68 13.91
C PHE A 114 13.39 -24.20 12.78
N THR A 115 12.80 -24.38 11.61
CA THR A 115 13.58 -24.68 10.40
C THR A 115 14.13 -23.38 9.83
N PRO A 116 15.43 -23.28 9.47
CA PRO A 116 15.95 -22.13 8.72
C PRO A 116 15.09 -21.81 7.47
N PHE A 117 15.05 -20.54 7.07
CA PHE A 117 14.41 -20.07 5.82
C PHE A 117 15.38 -19.29 4.93
N TRP A 118 16.66 -19.33 5.25
CA TRP A 118 17.73 -18.73 4.47
C TRP A 118 18.57 -19.83 3.82
N ASN A 119 19.42 -19.44 2.88
CA ASN A 119 20.45 -20.32 2.35
C ASN A 119 21.63 -20.36 3.33
N GLU A 120 22.18 -21.54 3.60
CA GLU A 120 23.34 -21.70 4.48
C GLU A 120 24.59 -21.02 3.90
N ASP A 121 24.72 -20.96 2.56
CA ASP A 121 25.82 -20.26 1.89
C ASP A 121 25.78 -18.73 2.10
N ASP A 122 24.62 -18.18 2.46
CA ASP A 122 24.49 -16.76 2.79
C ASP A 122 24.91 -16.45 4.24
N VAL A 123 25.15 -17.45 5.11
CA VAL A 123 25.47 -17.21 6.53
C VAL A 123 26.87 -16.61 6.68
N ILE A 124 26.92 -15.39 7.24
CA ILE A 124 28.15 -14.69 7.60
C ILE A 124 28.62 -15.15 8.98
N ALA A 125 27.72 -15.09 9.95
CA ALA A 125 28.00 -15.39 11.35
C ALA A 125 26.72 -15.72 12.11
N MET A 126 26.86 -16.48 13.19
CA MET A 126 25.77 -16.84 14.08
C MET A 126 26.22 -16.70 15.53
N GLU A 127 25.36 -16.12 16.35
CA GLU A 127 25.55 -16.06 17.80
C GLU A 127 24.24 -16.40 18.52
N SER A 128 24.35 -16.97 19.72
CA SER A 128 23.21 -17.19 20.60
C SER A 128 23.62 -16.89 22.02
N GLY A 129 22.73 -16.26 22.78
CA GLY A 129 23.02 -15.91 24.15
C GLY A 129 21.83 -15.32 24.90
N PRO A 130 21.98 -15.09 26.21
CA PRO A 130 20.95 -14.45 27.01
C PRO A 130 20.68 -13.04 26.50
N LEU A 131 19.41 -12.63 26.47
CA LEU A 131 19.05 -11.26 26.13
C LEU A 131 19.39 -10.33 27.30
N MET A 132 20.34 -9.40 27.10
CA MET A 132 20.89 -8.54 28.17
C MET A 132 19.83 -7.85 29.05
N PHE A 133 18.69 -7.45 28.46
CA PHE A 133 17.67 -6.64 29.14
C PHE A 133 16.38 -7.42 29.47
N SER A 134 16.34 -8.75 29.29
CA SER A 134 15.16 -9.55 29.64
C SER A 134 15.55 -10.89 30.27
N LYS A 135 15.22 -11.05 31.55
CA LYS A 135 15.64 -12.22 32.36
C LYS A 135 15.00 -13.56 31.97
N GLY A 136 14.09 -13.58 31.00
CA GLY A 136 13.37 -14.80 30.57
C GLY A 136 13.66 -15.26 29.14
N TYR A 137 14.42 -14.48 28.36
CA TYR A 137 14.63 -14.74 26.95
C TYR A 137 16.11 -14.86 26.59
N SER A 138 16.38 -15.77 25.67
CA SER A 138 17.60 -15.81 24.89
C SER A 138 17.29 -15.36 23.46
N VAL A 139 18.33 -14.93 22.75
CA VAL A 139 18.25 -14.53 21.35
C VAL A 139 19.28 -15.27 20.54
N MET A 140 18.85 -15.81 19.40
CA MET A 140 19.72 -16.27 18.34
C MET A 140 19.76 -15.19 17.28
N LYS A 141 20.96 -14.74 16.91
CA LYS A 141 21.18 -13.83 15.80
C LYS A 141 21.92 -14.56 14.68
N VAL A 142 21.42 -14.40 13.47
CA VAL A 142 22.03 -14.96 12.25
C VAL A 142 22.26 -13.80 11.30
N ALA A 143 23.52 -13.52 11.00
CA ALA A 143 23.92 -12.56 9.98
C ALA A 143 24.02 -13.25 8.62
N LEU A 144 23.43 -12.65 7.60
CA LEU A 144 23.31 -13.17 6.25
C LEU A 144 23.79 -12.14 5.23
N TRP A 145 24.45 -12.60 4.16
CA TRP A 145 24.74 -11.78 2.98
C TRP A 145 23.46 -11.33 2.31
N ASN A 146 22.54 -12.28 2.07
CA ASN A 146 21.26 -12.02 1.44
C ASN A 146 20.14 -12.75 2.16
N LEU A 147 18.96 -12.14 2.15
CA LEU A 147 17.73 -12.82 2.53
C LEU A 147 16.62 -12.42 1.57
N THR A 148 15.82 -13.39 1.13
CA THR A 148 14.60 -13.14 0.37
C THR A 148 13.42 -13.84 1.04
N LEU A 149 12.35 -13.10 1.28
CA LEU A 149 11.09 -13.55 1.84
C LEU A 149 9.95 -13.33 0.84
N TRP A 150 8.95 -14.19 0.93
CA TRP A 150 7.79 -14.16 0.04
C TRP A 150 6.50 -14.23 0.83
N GLY A 151 5.46 -13.60 0.31
CA GLY A 151 4.10 -13.73 0.81
C GLY A 151 3.08 -13.46 -0.29
N GLU A 152 1.83 -13.81 -0.02
CA GLU A 152 0.71 -13.57 -0.94
C GLU A 152 -0.50 -13.11 -0.15
N TYR A 153 -1.32 -12.28 -0.78
CA TYR A 153 -2.55 -11.75 -0.19
C TYR A 153 -3.54 -11.35 -1.30
N TYR A 154 -4.75 -10.99 -0.89
CA TYR A 154 -5.81 -10.51 -1.78
C TYR A 154 -6.15 -9.05 -1.49
N ILE A 155 -6.54 -8.35 -2.55
CA ILE A 155 -7.18 -7.04 -2.51
C ILE A 155 -8.55 -7.17 -3.17
N ASP A 156 -9.60 -6.70 -2.52
CA ASP A 156 -10.90 -6.51 -3.17
C ASP A 156 -10.79 -5.40 -4.21
N THR A 157 -11.04 -5.75 -5.46
CA THR A 157 -10.89 -4.87 -6.63
C THR A 157 -11.81 -3.65 -6.57
N ASN A 158 -12.95 -3.76 -5.87
CA ASN A 158 -13.97 -2.72 -5.81
C ASN A 158 -13.77 -1.79 -4.61
N THR A 159 -13.28 -2.30 -3.48
CA THR A 159 -13.18 -1.51 -2.23
C THR A 159 -11.76 -1.16 -1.82
N GLY A 160 -10.75 -1.83 -2.40
CA GLY A 160 -9.35 -1.74 -1.99
C GLY A 160 -9.07 -2.44 -0.65
N ASP A 161 -10.01 -3.23 -0.14
CA ASP A 161 -9.86 -3.94 1.14
C ASP A 161 -8.89 -5.12 1.00
N VAL A 162 -8.03 -5.30 2.00
CA VAL A 162 -6.92 -6.25 2.00
C VAL A 162 -7.27 -7.45 2.88
N TYR A 163 -7.06 -8.64 2.34
CA TYR A 163 -7.31 -9.91 3.01
C TYR A 163 -6.11 -10.85 2.90
N ASP A 164 -5.88 -11.65 3.93
CA ASP A 164 -4.96 -12.80 3.81
C ASP A 164 -5.59 -13.94 2.97
N LEU A 165 -4.82 -14.99 2.72
CA LEU A 165 -5.30 -16.15 1.96
C LEU A 165 -6.42 -16.94 2.65
N SER A 166 -6.64 -16.73 3.96
CA SER A 166 -7.75 -17.33 4.72
C SER A 166 -9.02 -16.48 4.69
N GLY A 167 -8.97 -15.28 4.10
CA GLY A 167 -10.08 -14.34 4.02
C GLY A 167 -10.20 -13.40 5.22
N LYS A 168 -9.19 -13.33 6.10
CA LYS A 168 -9.19 -12.37 7.21
C LYS A 168 -8.85 -10.98 6.71
N TYR A 169 -9.63 -9.98 7.13
CA TYR A 169 -9.45 -8.57 6.77
C TYR A 169 -8.30 -7.90 7.55
N TYR A 170 -7.51 -7.06 6.87
CA TYR A 170 -6.36 -6.34 7.44
C TYR A 170 -6.43 -4.81 7.31
N GLY A 171 -7.30 -4.26 6.46
CA GLY A 171 -7.36 -2.82 6.19
C GLY A 171 -7.52 -2.51 4.71
N LYS A 172 -7.23 -1.27 4.32
CA LYS A 172 -7.18 -0.83 2.93
C LYS A 172 -5.76 -0.88 2.39
N THR A 173 -5.62 -1.23 1.12
CA THR A 173 -4.32 -1.24 0.46
C THR A 173 -3.70 0.14 0.47
N ILE A 174 -2.39 0.19 0.66
CA ILE A 174 -1.62 1.44 0.58
C ILE A 174 -0.90 1.59 -0.76
N LEU A 175 -0.98 0.60 -1.66
CA LEU A 175 -0.26 0.63 -2.93
C LEU A 175 -0.76 1.75 -3.86
N TRP A 176 -1.98 2.20 -3.65
CA TRP A 176 -2.56 3.34 -4.35
C TRP A 176 -3.58 4.09 -3.49
N ASN A 177 -3.80 5.35 -3.85
CA ASN A 177 -4.87 6.20 -3.37
C ASN A 177 -5.70 6.63 -4.58
N ASP A 178 -6.93 6.10 -4.72
CA ASP A 178 -7.78 6.35 -5.88
C ASP A 178 -8.07 7.86 -6.04
N PRO A 179 -7.64 8.49 -7.15
CA PRO A 179 -7.91 9.92 -7.37
C PRO A 179 -9.40 10.27 -7.46
N ASN A 180 -10.26 9.32 -7.84
CA ASN A 180 -11.71 9.53 -7.94
C ASN A 180 -12.42 9.35 -6.58
N ASN A 181 -11.82 8.58 -5.68
CA ASN A 181 -12.30 8.39 -4.31
C ASN A 181 -11.13 8.39 -3.33
N PRO A 182 -10.46 9.55 -3.14
CA PRO A 182 -9.26 9.63 -2.33
C PRO A 182 -9.58 9.40 -0.86
N MET A 183 -8.60 8.83 -0.14
CA MET A 183 -8.68 8.61 1.31
C MET A 183 -9.00 9.91 2.06
N LYS A 184 -9.93 9.84 3.01
CA LYS A 184 -10.45 11.00 3.74
C LYS A 184 -9.96 11.03 5.18
N ILE A 185 -9.85 12.23 5.76
CA ILE A 185 -9.57 12.39 7.19
C ILE A 185 -10.60 11.60 8.01
N ASN A 186 -10.14 10.93 9.06
CA ASN A 186 -10.87 10.00 9.94
C ASN A 186 -11.26 8.66 9.32
N GLU A 187 -10.95 8.40 8.05
CA GLU A 187 -11.12 7.08 7.45
C GLU A 187 -10.17 6.07 8.11
N THR A 188 -10.69 4.88 8.45
CA THR A 188 -9.90 3.79 9.02
C THR A 188 -9.12 3.08 7.91
N ILE A 189 -7.80 3.11 7.98
CA ILE A 189 -6.92 2.41 7.03
C ILE A 189 -6.67 0.98 7.48
N CYS A 190 -6.49 0.74 8.78
CA CYS A 190 -6.23 -0.60 9.32
C CYS A 190 -6.47 -0.64 10.82
N PHE A 191 -6.11 -1.76 11.45
CA PHE A 191 -6.11 -1.91 12.90
C PHE A 191 -4.71 -2.23 13.40
N ASP A 192 -4.40 -1.75 14.60
CA ASP A 192 -3.18 -2.12 15.30
C ASP A 192 -3.27 -3.51 15.95
N PHE A 193 -2.20 -3.92 16.62
CA PHE A 193 -2.14 -5.22 17.29
C PHE A 193 -3.21 -5.40 18.38
N GLU A 194 -3.71 -4.30 18.98
CA GLU A 194 -4.75 -4.32 20.02
C GLU A 194 -6.16 -4.19 19.42
N GLY A 195 -6.30 -4.17 18.09
CA GLY A 195 -7.58 -4.01 17.40
C GLY A 195 -8.09 -2.56 17.39
N LYS A 196 -7.26 -1.57 17.73
CA LYS A 196 -7.65 -0.15 17.66
C LYS A 196 -7.55 0.35 16.21
N PRO A 197 -8.53 1.13 15.73
CA PRO A 197 -8.53 1.63 14.37
C PRO A 197 -7.45 2.69 14.17
N LEU A 198 -6.63 2.50 13.14
CA LEU A 198 -5.70 3.51 12.64
C LEU A 198 -6.39 4.31 11.56
N LYS A 199 -6.49 5.62 11.81
CA LYS A 199 -7.23 6.52 10.95
C LYS A 199 -6.32 7.48 10.22
N VAL A 200 -6.77 7.97 9.06
CA VAL A 200 -6.14 9.12 8.41
C VAL A 200 -6.27 10.34 9.32
N ALA A 201 -5.14 10.82 9.83
CA ALA A 201 -5.08 11.99 10.70
C ALA A 201 -4.90 13.28 9.89
N ASN A 202 -4.21 13.21 8.75
CA ASN A 202 -3.94 14.37 7.91
C ASN A 202 -3.80 13.96 6.43
N VAL A 203 -4.37 14.77 5.55
CA VAL A 203 -4.16 14.73 4.10
C VAL A 203 -3.62 16.09 3.67
N THR A 204 -2.44 16.12 3.07
CA THR A 204 -1.80 17.34 2.56
C THR A 204 -1.64 17.22 1.05
N ILE A 205 -2.15 18.20 0.30
CA ILE A 205 -1.92 18.30 -1.15
C ILE A 205 -0.75 19.26 -1.35
N SER A 206 0.28 18.79 -2.04
CA SER A 206 1.50 19.54 -2.30
C SER A 206 1.62 19.87 -3.79
N ASN A 207 1.98 21.12 -4.10
CA ASN A 207 2.29 21.57 -5.45
C ASN A 207 3.76 21.34 -5.83
N LEU A 208 4.49 20.53 -5.06
CA LEU A 208 5.89 20.19 -5.31
C LEU A 208 6.02 18.94 -6.18
N SER A 209 7.07 18.90 -7.00
CA SER A 209 7.44 17.65 -7.68
C SER A 209 8.04 16.68 -6.66
N VAL A 210 7.86 15.38 -6.84
CA VAL A 210 8.42 14.36 -5.95
C VAL A 210 9.52 13.60 -6.68
N LEU A 211 10.74 13.66 -6.16
CA LEU A 211 11.86 12.83 -6.64
C LEU A 211 11.76 11.43 -6.04
N THR A 212 11.76 10.42 -6.91
CA THR A 212 11.93 9.00 -6.58
C THR A 212 13.12 8.44 -7.38
N TYR A 213 13.50 7.18 -7.14
CA TYR A 213 14.52 6.53 -7.98
C TYR A 213 13.99 6.17 -9.37
N TYR A 214 12.67 5.93 -9.50
CA TYR A 214 12.05 5.62 -10.79
C TYR A 214 12.05 6.84 -11.72
N ARG A 215 11.52 7.97 -11.22
CA ARG A 215 11.48 9.26 -11.93
C ARG A 215 11.09 10.42 -11.00
N VAL A 216 11.07 11.63 -11.54
CA VAL A 216 10.42 12.80 -10.92
C VAL A 216 8.93 12.81 -11.29
N PHE A 217 8.04 12.76 -10.29
CA PHE A 217 6.61 12.92 -10.47
C PHE A 217 6.22 14.40 -10.38
N LYS A 218 5.42 14.86 -11.33
CA LYS A 218 4.95 16.25 -11.36
C LYS A 218 3.76 16.42 -10.39
N PRO A 219 3.53 17.65 -9.89
CA PRO A 219 2.41 17.92 -9.00
C PRO A 219 1.04 17.58 -9.63
N PRO A 220 0.00 17.34 -8.82
CA PRO A 220 0.02 17.40 -7.35
C PRO A 220 0.52 16.11 -6.71
N ALA A 221 1.19 16.22 -5.57
CA ALA A 221 1.49 15.08 -4.69
C ALA A 221 0.53 15.07 -3.49
N ILE A 222 0.08 13.88 -3.09
CA ILE A 222 -0.84 13.70 -1.96
C ILE A 222 -0.09 13.00 -0.83
N MET A 223 0.04 13.67 0.30
CA MET A 223 0.66 13.11 1.50
C MET A 223 -0.39 12.74 2.53
N ILE A 224 -0.33 11.51 3.03
CA ILE A 224 -1.25 10.97 4.03
C ILE A 224 -0.46 10.60 5.28
N LYS A 225 -0.94 11.06 6.44
CA LYS A 225 -0.43 10.66 7.76
C LYS A 225 -1.54 9.99 8.55
N THR A 226 -1.25 8.86 9.18
CA THR A 226 -2.21 8.19 10.08
C THR A 226 -2.04 8.66 11.52
N THR A 227 -3.03 8.33 12.36
CA THR A 227 -2.85 8.26 13.81
C THR A 227 -1.75 7.25 14.16
N SER A 228 -1.19 7.37 15.36
CA SER A 228 -0.26 6.36 15.87
C SER A 228 -1.00 5.08 16.26
N GLY A 229 -0.35 3.94 16.08
CA GLY A 229 -0.80 2.62 16.52
C GLY A 229 0.31 1.87 17.25
N ILE A 230 -0.04 0.70 17.76
CA ILE A 230 0.89 -0.19 18.48
C ILE A 230 1.07 -1.51 17.72
N GLU A 231 2.32 -1.90 17.47
CA GLU A 231 2.63 -3.25 16.98
C GLU A 231 3.40 -4.06 18.02
N LYS A 232 3.12 -5.38 18.05
CA LYS A 232 3.92 -6.32 18.83
C LYS A 232 5.20 -6.65 18.06
N VAL A 233 6.34 -6.51 18.73
CA VAL A 233 7.64 -6.93 18.22
C VAL A 233 8.27 -7.92 19.20
N PRO A 234 8.99 -8.95 18.72
CA PRO A 234 9.63 -9.93 19.60
C PRO A 234 10.63 -9.30 20.58
N PRO A 235 10.85 -9.89 21.77
CA PRO A 235 10.15 -11.07 22.30
C PRO A 235 8.74 -10.75 22.81
N ASP A 236 8.54 -9.63 23.49
CA ASP A 236 7.23 -9.16 24.01
C ASP A 236 7.19 -7.63 24.11
N LEU A 237 7.88 -6.95 23.19
CA LEU A 237 7.93 -5.50 23.15
C LEU A 237 6.76 -4.96 22.33
N LYS A 238 6.44 -3.69 22.59
CA LYS A 238 5.46 -2.92 21.82
C LYS A 238 6.20 -1.75 21.19
N THR A 239 6.03 -1.56 19.90
CA THR A 239 6.50 -0.34 19.20
C THR A 239 5.30 0.53 18.86
N VAL A 240 5.49 1.85 18.98
CA VAL A 240 4.49 2.85 18.61
C VAL A 240 4.96 3.50 17.32
N GLY A 241 4.10 3.50 16.30
CA GLY A 241 4.43 4.06 15.00
C GLY A 241 3.21 4.69 14.35
N ARG A 242 3.43 5.40 13.25
CA ARG A 242 2.37 5.86 12.34
C ARG A 242 2.82 5.66 10.91
N ASN A 243 1.88 5.66 9.97
CA ASN A 243 2.22 5.64 8.56
C ASN A 243 2.34 7.07 8.04
N MET A 244 3.33 7.28 7.18
CA MET A 244 3.45 8.45 6.32
C MET A 244 3.58 7.95 4.88
N MET A 245 2.66 8.33 4.01
CA MET A 245 2.58 7.85 2.64
C MET A 245 2.51 9.05 1.70
N THR A 246 3.22 8.98 0.58
CA THR A 246 3.17 10.00 -0.47
C THR A 246 2.73 9.35 -1.76
N TYR A 247 1.69 9.90 -2.40
CA TYR A 247 1.11 9.39 -3.63
C TYR A 247 1.23 10.42 -4.76
N ASP A 248 1.29 9.93 -6.00
CA ASP A 248 1.05 10.76 -7.17
C ASP A 248 -0.43 11.10 -7.25
N GLY A 249 -0.78 12.38 -7.31
CA GLY A 249 -2.17 12.82 -7.31
C GLY A 249 -2.92 12.51 -8.61
N SER A 250 -2.20 12.20 -9.69
CA SER A 250 -2.81 11.92 -11.00
C SER A 250 -3.12 10.44 -11.21
N SER A 251 -2.14 9.56 -10.95
CA SER A 251 -2.31 8.11 -11.09
C SER A 251 -2.75 7.43 -9.81
N GLY A 252 -2.55 8.07 -8.65
CA GLY A 252 -2.79 7.48 -7.35
C GLY A 252 -1.70 6.52 -6.87
N ILE A 253 -0.64 6.25 -7.63
CA ILE A 253 0.40 5.30 -7.21
C ILE A 253 1.14 5.81 -5.97
N LEU A 254 1.45 4.91 -5.03
CA LEU A 254 2.32 5.20 -3.90
C LEU A 254 3.76 5.45 -4.39
N LEU A 255 4.30 6.61 -4.03
CA LEU A 255 5.65 7.06 -4.38
C LEU A 255 6.65 6.76 -3.28
N SER A 256 6.21 6.85 -2.02
CA SER A 256 7.04 6.52 -0.88
C SER A 256 6.23 6.24 0.38
N MET A 257 6.78 5.43 1.27
CA MET A 257 6.17 5.15 2.57
C MET A 257 7.19 5.04 3.70
N LEU A 258 6.87 5.66 4.83
CA LEU A 258 7.33 5.21 6.13
C LEU A 258 6.13 4.49 6.78
N GLY A 259 5.95 3.21 6.48
CA GLY A 259 4.82 2.43 6.95
C GLY A 259 5.19 1.63 8.20
N PHE A 260 4.49 1.80 9.33
CA PHE A 260 4.60 0.90 10.48
C PHE A 260 3.49 -0.16 10.48
N HIS A 261 2.34 0.21 9.91
CA HIS A 261 1.11 -0.59 9.89
C HIS A 261 0.67 -0.75 8.44
N VAL A 262 1.29 -1.68 7.70
CA VAL A 262 1.03 -1.86 6.27
C VAL A 262 0.09 -3.05 6.07
N PRO A 263 -1.19 -2.85 5.71
CA PRO A 263 -2.16 -3.95 5.60
C PRO A 263 -1.72 -5.02 4.61
N ASP A 264 -1.21 -4.60 3.46
CA ASP A 264 -0.66 -5.45 2.40
C ASP A 264 0.43 -6.40 2.94
N ALA A 265 1.36 -5.88 3.73
CA ALA A 265 2.46 -6.64 4.31
C ALA A 265 1.96 -7.57 5.43
N LYS A 266 1.06 -7.08 6.30
CA LYS A 266 0.48 -7.87 7.39
C LYS A 266 -0.28 -9.08 6.88
N ALA A 267 -1.12 -8.89 5.87
CA ALA A 267 -1.90 -9.96 5.24
C ALA A 267 -0.99 -11.02 4.60
N ALA A 268 0.18 -10.62 4.12
CA ALA A 268 1.17 -11.50 3.53
C ALA A 268 2.13 -12.17 4.54
N GLY A 269 1.92 -11.98 5.86
CA GLY A 269 2.74 -12.61 6.91
C GLY A 269 3.87 -11.73 7.47
N PHE A 270 3.85 -10.43 7.19
CA PHE A 270 4.83 -9.46 7.70
C PHE A 270 4.14 -8.42 8.62
N PRO A 271 3.91 -8.75 9.91
CA PRO A 271 3.24 -7.84 10.85
C PRO A 271 3.78 -6.40 10.89
N VAL A 272 5.09 -6.25 10.73
CA VAL A 272 5.79 -4.97 10.66
C VAL A 272 6.66 -4.96 9.42
N LEU A 273 6.59 -3.88 8.65
CA LEU A 273 7.47 -3.61 7.52
C LEU A 273 7.66 -2.10 7.43
N TYR A 274 8.83 -1.61 7.83
CA TYR A 274 9.21 -0.21 7.61
C TYR A 274 10.64 -0.13 7.08
N GLY A 275 10.93 0.90 6.30
CA GLY A 275 12.27 1.18 5.82
C GLY A 275 12.57 2.67 5.81
N PHE A 276 13.86 2.97 5.78
CA PHE A 276 14.40 4.32 5.79
C PHE A 276 15.57 4.39 4.80
N ASP A 277 15.36 5.08 3.69
CA ASP A 277 16.41 5.33 2.70
C ASP A 277 17.32 6.48 3.15
N GLU A 278 18.50 6.13 3.64
CA GLU A 278 19.49 7.08 4.14
C GLU A 278 20.05 7.96 3.03
N LYS A 279 20.20 7.44 1.80
CA LYS A 279 20.69 8.22 0.66
C LYS A 279 19.73 9.33 0.27
N MET A 280 18.44 9.02 0.16
CA MET A 280 17.41 10.01 -0.13
C MET A 280 17.23 10.98 1.03
N TYR A 281 17.36 10.52 2.27
CA TYR A 281 17.37 11.41 3.43
C TYR A 281 18.54 12.40 3.40
N GLU A 282 19.76 11.96 3.13
CA GLU A 282 20.92 12.84 2.98
C GLU A 282 20.79 13.79 1.78
N LEU A 283 20.24 13.31 0.66
CA LEU A 283 19.92 14.16 -0.48
C LEU A 283 18.90 15.24 -0.10
N SER A 284 17.90 14.90 0.72
CA SER A 284 16.86 15.84 1.18
C SER A 284 17.44 16.98 2.02
N LYS A 285 18.48 16.72 2.83
CA LYS A 285 19.17 17.76 3.60
C LYS A 285 20.01 18.69 2.74
N ARG A 286 20.59 18.16 1.65
CA ARG A 286 21.51 18.91 0.77
C ARG A 286 20.79 19.67 -0.33
N SER A 287 19.60 19.23 -0.70
CA SER A 287 18.78 19.90 -1.72
C SER A 287 18.39 21.30 -1.28
N LYS A 288 18.52 22.27 -2.20
CA LYS A 288 18.06 23.66 -2.04
C LYS A 288 16.90 24.00 -2.97
N ASP A 289 16.37 23.01 -3.69
CA ASP A 289 15.26 23.19 -4.61
C ASP A 289 13.94 23.23 -3.82
N ASP A 290 13.33 24.41 -3.77
CA ASP A 290 12.08 24.67 -3.07
C ASP A 290 10.85 24.12 -3.80
N LYS A 291 11.00 23.65 -5.04
CA LYS A 291 9.96 23.02 -5.87
C LYS A 291 10.02 21.50 -5.89
N LEU A 292 11.00 20.91 -5.20
CA LEU A 292 11.27 19.49 -5.20
C LEU A 292 11.21 18.90 -3.78
N MET A 293 10.27 17.98 -3.59
CA MET A 293 10.23 17.10 -2.42
C MET A 293 11.02 15.83 -2.73
N ILE A 294 11.94 15.46 -1.85
CA ILE A 294 12.65 14.19 -1.95
C ILE A 294 11.91 13.15 -1.11
N ALA A 295 11.52 12.06 -1.77
CA ALA A 295 10.82 10.96 -1.11
C ALA A 295 11.68 10.33 -0.01
N GLY A 296 11.05 10.01 1.13
CA GLY A 296 11.70 9.31 2.24
C GLY A 296 10.99 8.01 2.60
N GLY A 297 11.61 7.23 3.50
CA GLY A 297 11.14 5.90 3.88
C GLY A 297 11.58 4.83 2.88
N LEU A 298 10.68 3.92 2.52
CA LEU A 298 10.78 3.08 1.32
C LEU A 298 10.35 3.91 0.10
N VAL A 299 11.22 4.01 -0.89
CA VAL A 299 11.04 4.92 -2.05
C VAL A 299 10.81 4.13 -3.33
N LEU A 300 9.87 4.57 -4.16
CA LEU A 300 9.59 3.95 -5.46
C LEU A 300 10.85 3.90 -6.32
N TYR A 301 11.21 2.69 -6.71
CA TYR A 301 12.40 2.38 -7.49
C TYR A 301 12.09 2.06 -8.93
N ASP A 302 11.09 1.21 -9.14
CA ASP A 302 10.75 0.74 -10.48
C ASP A 302 9.31 0.24 -10.54
N THR A 303 8.69 0.35 -11.70
CA THR A 303 7.38 -0.20 -12.02
C THR A 303 7.16 -0.26 -13.52
N ASN A 304 6.46 -1.29 -13.99
CA ASN A 304 5.97 -1.39 -15.37
C ASN A 304 4.53 -0.85 -15.55
N ALA A 305 3.96 -0.20 -14.53
CA ALA A 305 2.63 0.38 -14.60
C ALA A 305 2.54 1.43 -15.71
N ASN A 306 1.54 1.28 -16.59
CA ASN A 306 1.34 2.20 -17.70
C ASN A 306 0.41 3.35 -17.31
N PHE A 307 1.00 4.48 -16.94
CA PHE A 307 0.28 5.71 -16.60
C PHE A 307 -0.21 6.52 -17.81
N LEU A 308 0.20 6.15 -19.03
CA LEU A 308 -0.12 6.89 -20.26
C LEU A 308 -1.35 6.34 -20.98
N GLN A 309 -1.97 5.29 -20.45
CA GLN A 309 -3.17 4.75 -21.06
C GLN A 309 -4.34 5.70 -20.84
N LEU A 310 -4.55 6.58 -21.82
CA LEU A 310 -5.87 7.10 -22.15
C LEU A 310 -6.76 5.87 -22.21
N LYS A 311 -7.62 5.69 -21.21
CA LYS A 311 -8.78 4.82 -21.36
C LYS A 311 -9.53 5.42 -22.55
N ARG A 312 -9.31 4.91 -23.77
CA ARG A 312 -10.27 5.09 -24.85
C ARG A 312 -11.50 4.39 -24.30
N ILE A 313 -12.36 5.15 -23.64
CA ILE A 313 -13.73 4.76 -23.41
C ILE A 313 -14.21 4.51 -24.82
N PRO A 314 -14.42 3.25 -25.25
CA PRO A 314 -15.02 3.01 -26.54
C PRO A 314 -16.35 3.75 -26.45
N TYR A 315 -16.49 4.83 -27.21
CA TYR A 315 -17.80 5.41 -27.42
C TYR A 315 -18.54 4.39 -28.27
N SER A 316 -19.07 3.36 -27.61
CA SER A 316 -20.26 2.70 -28.09
C SER A 316 -21.33 3.77 -27.95
N PRO A 317 -21.91 4.27 -29.06
CA PRO A 317 -23.10 5.08 -28.96
C PRO A 317 -24.06 4.35 -28.03
N PRO A 318 -24.69 5.02 -27.08
CA PRO A 318 -25.60 4.34 -26.19
C PRO A 318 -26.67 3.65 -27.04
N THR A 319 -26.63 2.33 -27.16
CA THR A 319 -27.84 1.53 -27.43
C THR A 319 -28.61 1.42 -26.12
N THR A 320 -28.71 2.54 -25.40
CA THR A 320 -29.42 2.63 -24.14
C THR A 320 -30.86 3.03 -24.42
N PRO A 321 -31.84 2.41 -23.75
CA PRO A 321 -33.24 2.86 -23.75
C PRO A 321 -33.41 4.35 -23.40
N LEU A 322 -32.41 5.00 -22.79
CA LEU A 322 -32.38 6.43 -22.49
C LEU A 322 -32.42 7.33 -23.73
N ALA A 323 -31.74 6.97 -24.82
CA ALA A 323 -31.79 7.76 -26.05
C ALA A 323 -33.21 7.77 -26.63
N TYR A 324 -33.87 6.62 -26.62
CA TYR A 324 -35.28 6.49 -26.98
C TYR A 324 -36.20 7.23 -26.00
N LEU A 325 -35.93 7.22 -24.69
CA LEU A 325 -36.71 7.98 -23.69
C LEU A 325 -36.57 9.50 -23.85
N TYR A 326 -35.40 10.02 -24.22
CA TYR A 326 -35.22 11.44 -24.55
C TYR A 326 -35.97 11.82 -25.83
N ILE A 327 -35.94 10.95 -26.85
CA ILE A 327 -36.68 11.16 -28.09
C ILE A 327 -38.20 11.07 -27.85
N ILE A 328 -38.67 10.08 -27.09
CA ILE A 328 -40.08 9.88 -26.75
C ILE A 328 -40.59 11.01 -25.86
N SER A 329 -39.82 11.47 -24.87
CA SER A 329 -40.20 12.62 -24.04
C SER A 329 -40.22 13.92 -24.84
N GLY A 330 -39.26 14.14 -25.74
CA GLY A 330 -39.29 15.25 -26.69
C GLY A 330 -40.52 15.22 -27.60
N LEU A 331 -40.86 14.05 -28.15
CA LEU A 331 -42.07 13.86 -28.96
C LEU A 331 -43.35 14.10 -28.17
N PHE A 332 -43.42 13.65 -26.91
CA PHE A 332 -44.57 13.91 -26.04
C PHE A 332 -44.76 15.40 -25.76
N VAL A 333 -43.67 16.14 -25.53
CA VAL A 333 -43.71 17.59 -25.35
C VAL A 333 -44.19 18.30 -26.62
N ILE A 334 -43.68 17.89 -27.79
CA ILE A 334 -44.09 18.45 -29.09
C ILE A 334 -45.58 18.17 -29.36
N ILE A 335 -46.03 16.93 -29.15
CA ILE A 335 -47.44 16.56 -29.33
C ILE A 335 -48.33 17.36 -28.35
N PHE A 336 -47.91 17.53 -27.11
CA PHE A 336 -48.65 18.32 -26.12
C PHE A 336 -48.75 19.80 -26.52
N ILE A 337 -47.66 20.38 -27.03
CA ILE A 337 -47.65 21.76 -27.56
C ILE A 337 -48.59 21.87 -28.77
N LEU A 338 -48.55 20.92 -29.69
CA LEU A 338 -49.42 20.90 -30.88
C LEU A 338 -50.90 20.75 -30.50
N ILE A 339 -51.24 19.90 -29.52
CA ILE A 339 -52.61 19.76 -29.02
C ILE A 339 -53.09 21.05 -28.34
N LYS A 340 -52.22 21.72 -27.59
CA LYS A 340 -52.54 23.00 -26.94
C LYS A 340 -52.78 24.10 -27.99
N LEU A 341 -51.90 24.22 -28.99
CA LEU A 341 -52.05 25.18 -30.09
C LEU A 341 -53.29 24.90 -30.95
N ALA A 342 -53.63 23.64 -31.21
CA ALA A 342 -54.84 23.26 -31.94
C ALA A 342 -56.14 23.53 -31.18
N ARG A 343 -56.09 23.60 -29.84
CA ARG A 343 -57.22 24.02 -28.99
C ARG A 343 -57.37 25.54 -28.93
N GLU A 344 -56.26 26.27 -28.87
CA GLU A 344 -56.26 27.74 -28.87
C GLU A 344 -56.58 28.33 -30.26
N GLY A 345 -56.31 27.60 -31.35
CA GLY A 345 -56.72 27.99 -32.72
C GLY A 345 -58.16 27.66 -33.11
N ARG A 346 -58.99 27.13 -32.19
CA ARG A 346 -60.42 26.84 -32.40
C ARG A 346 -61.35 27.62 -31.46
N SER A 347 -60.85 28.65 -30.77
CA SER A 347 -61.66 29.59 -29.98
C SER A 347 -62.05 30.82 -30.78
#